data_AF-A0A8K0SSE3-F1
#
_entry.id   AF-A0A8K0SSE3-F1
#
_cell.length_a   1.000
_cell.length_b   1.000
_cell.length_c   1.000
_cell.angle_alpha   90.00
_cell.angle_beta   90.00
_cell.angle_gamma   90.00
#
_symmetry.space_group_name_H-M   'P 1'
#
loop_
_entity.id
_entity.type
_entity.pdbx_description
1 polymer ?
#
loop_
_entity_poly.entity_id
_entity_poly.type
_entity_poly.pdbx_seq_one_letter_code
_entity_poly.pdbx_strand_id
1 'polypeptide(L)'
;STLRAAPVSFAGSPLLARHAGLVLALVAAAAVASNWYIASWWLAEPHRGYGVKWGKTWYGRPARDTTELAYWTAGFAQVSFSVGALAMLLQRGHSGGQSYAIWFCRFVGTLMGLPICVGLLGWYWPEAHGFVWEPASIIMLSAGIVCDIAYPFLLAYVRSTEKVLPDGTIIMGDAVA
;
A
#
# COMPACT_ATOMS: atom_id res chain seq x y z
N SER A 1 17.97 -0.77 -12.13
CA SER A 1 17.03 -1.56 -11.30
C SER A 1 17.20 -1.17 -9.84
N THR A 2 16.18 -1.31 -9.00
CA THR A 2 16.17 -0.92 -7.58
C THR A 2 17.38 -1.47 -6.79
N LEU A 3 17.80 -2.70 -7.09
CA LEU A 3 18.99 -3.32 -6.47
C LEU A 3 20.32 -2.66 -6.89
N ARG A 4 20.41 -2.17 -8.13
CA ARG A 4 21.62 -1.45 -8.61
C ARG A 4 21.75 -0.07 -7.96
N ALA A 5 20.64 0.55 -7.57
CA ALA A 5 20.62 1.85 -6.90
C ALA A 5 20.77 1.76 -5.37
N ALA A 6 20.78 0.56 -4.80
CA ALA A 6 20.84 0.33 -3.36
C ALA A 6 22.09 0.93 -2.67
N PRO A 7 23.31 0.85 -3.24
CA PRO A 7 24.50 1.45 -2.62
C PRO A 7 24.39 2.96 -2.43
N VAL A 8 23.78 3.66 -3.40
CA VAL A 8 23.56 5.11 -3.35
C VAL A 8 22.40 5.45 -2.42
N SER A 9 21.30 4.70 -2.52
CA SER A 9 20.07 4.97 -1.75
C SER A 9 20.20 4.66 -0.26
N PHE A 10 21.10 3.75 0.11
CA PHE A 10 21.36 3.36 1.50
C PHE A 10 22.78 3.71 1.95
N ALA A 11 23.36 4.80 1.44
CA ALA A 11 24.71 5.23 1.80
C ALA A 11 24.89 5.41 3.33
N GLY A 12 23.83 5.86 4.03
CA GLY A 12 23.80 5.97 5.51
C GLY A 12 23.61 4.64 6.25
N SER A 13 23.50 3.50 5.55
CA SER A 13 23.30 2.17 6.15
C SER A 13 23.98 1.08 5.31
N PRO A 14 25.31 0.91 5.43
CA PRO A 14 26.11 0.02 4.58
C PRO A 14 25.68 -1.45 4.61
N LEU A 15 25.21 -1.94 5.76
CA LEU A 15 24.69 -3.30 5.91
C LEU A 15 23.43 -3.51 5.07
N LEU A 16 22.53 -2.51 5.05
CA LEU A 16 21.31 -2.56 4.26
C LEU A 16 21.61 -2.47 2.76
N ALA A 17 22.56 -1.61 2.36
CA ALA A 17 23.04 -1.52 0.98
C ALA A 17 23.57 -2.88 0.45
N ARG A 18 24.35 -3.60 1.26
CA ARG A 18 24.95 -4.89 0.89
C ARG A 18 23.93 -6.02 0.81
N HIS A 19 22.89 -5.99 1.64
CA HIS A 19 21.90 -7.06 1.75
C HIS A 19 20.51 -6.69 1.21
N ALA A 20 20.39 -5.61 0.44
CA ALA A 20 19.10 -5.08 -0.04
C ALA A 20 18.22 -6.14 -0.73
N GLY A 21 18.82 -7.02 -1.54
CA GLY A 21 18.09 -8.11 -2.20
C GLY A 21 17.55 -9.16 -1.22
N LEU A 22 18.33 -9.52 -0.20
CA LEU A 22 17.90 -10.44 0.85
C LEU A 22 16.81 -9.82 1.71
N VAL A 23 16.95 -8.56 2.10
CA VAL A 23 15.93 -7.83 2.86
C VAL A 23 14.62 -7.78 2.08
N LEU A 24 14.67 -7.46 0.79
CA LEU A 24 13.48 -7.46 -0.07
C LEU A 24 12.83 -8.85 -0.13
N ALA A 25 13.63 -9.91 -0.29
CA ALA A 25 13.12 -11.28 -0.32
C ALA A 25 12.48 -11.70 1.01
N LEU A 26 13.10 -11.34 2.14
CA LEU A 26 12.56 -11.64 3.48
C LEU A 26 11.26 -10.90 3.75
N VAL A 27 11.19 -9.61 3.40
CA VAL A 27 9.95 -8.81 3.54
C VAL A 27 8.84 -9.38 2.66
N ALA A 28 9.15 -9.75 1.40
CA ALA A 28 8.17 -10.37 0.51
C ALA A 28 7.69 -11.72 1.05
N ALA A 29 8.60 -12.58 1.51
CA ALA A 29 8.25 -13.87 2.12
C ALA A 29 7.37 -13.70 3.37
N ALA A 30 7.72 -12.75 4.24
CA ALA A 30 6.94 -12.44 5.43
C ALA A 30 5.53 -11.92 5.07
N ALA A 31 5.41 -11.06 4.06
CA ALA A 31 4.12 -10.55 3.59
C ALA A 31 3.23 -11.68 3.03
N VAL A 32 3.80 -12.59 2.23
CA VAL A 32 3.09 -13.76 1.70
C VAL A 32 2.65 -14.68 2.83
N ALA A 33 3.55 -14.99 3.77
CA ALA A 33 3.23 -15.84 4.92
C ALA A 33 2.14 -15.22 5.81
N SER A 34 2.21 -13.90 6.03
CA SER A 34 1.21 -13.18 6.82
C SER A 34 -0.16 -13.20 6.15
N ASN A 35 -0.22 -12.94 4.83
CA ASN A 35 -1.48 -12.97 4.10
C ASN A 35 -2.07 -14.39 4.05
N TRP A 36 -1.23 -15.41 3.85
CA TRP A 36 -1.63 -16.81 3.95
C TRP A 36 -2.19 -17.15 5.33
N TYR A 37 -1.51 -16.75 6.39
CA TYR A 37 -1.96 -16.97 7.76
C TYR A 37 -3.31 -16.30 8.03
N ILE A 38 -3.49 -15.04 7.63
CA ILE A 38 -4.75 -14.31 7.80
C ILE A 38 -5.87 -14.98 6.99
N ALA A 39 -5.61 -15.35 5.73
CA ALA A 39 -6.61 -16.01 4.90
C ALA A 39 -7.02 -17.38 5.45
N SER A 40 -6.04 -18.20 5.86
CA SER A 40 -6.30 -19.52 6.45
C SER A 40 -7.06 -19.42 7.76
N TRP A 41 -6.69 -18.46 8.63
CA TRP A 41 -7.43 -18.15 9.84
C TRP A 41 -8.86 -17.73 9.50
N TRP A 42 -9.04 -16.74 8.62
CA TRP A 42 -10.34 -16.18 8.24
C TRP A 42 -11.33 -17.22 7.72
N LEU A 43 -10.84 -18.12 6.87
CA LEU A 43 -11.66 -19.13 6.18
C LEU A 43 -11.84 -20.43 7.00
N ALA A 44 -11.25 -20.52 8.19
CA ALA A 44 -11.40 -21.67 9.09
C ALA A 44 -12.85 -21.81 9.55
N GLU A 45 -13.46 -20.71 9.99
CA GLU A 45 -14.81 -20.68 10.57
C GLU A 45 -15.84 -20.08 9.61
N PRO A 46 -17.08 -20.60 9.59
CA PRO A 46 -18.16 -19.99 8.84
C PRO A 46 -18.63 -18.69 9.52
N HIS A 47 -19.24 -17.79 8.74
CA HIS A 47 -19.85 -16.54 9.20
C HIS A 47 -18.89 -15.53 9.85
N ARG A 48 -17.57 -15.67 9.65
CA ARG A 48 -16.61 -14.66 10.09
C ARG A 48 -16.76 -13.36 9.29
N GLY A 49 -16.61 -12.24 10.00
CA GLY A 49 -16.76 -10.88 9.46
C GLY A 49 -18.17 -10.32 9.71
N TYR A 50 -18.54 -9.29 8.95
CA TYR A 50 -19.79 -8.55 9.16
C TYR A 50 -20.87 -8.91 8.15
N GLY A 51 -22.12 -8.95 8.60
CA GLY A 51 -23.28 -9.09 7.72
C GLY A 51 -23.57 -10.52 7.25
N VAL A 52 -24.56 -10.64 6.37
CA VAL A 52 -25.12 -11.91 5.92
C VAL A 52 -24.19 -12.60 4.92
N LYS A 53 -23.84 -13.86 5.19
CA LYS A 53 -22.93 -14.68 4.37
C LYS A 53 -23.64 -15.76 3.54
N TRP A 54 -24.95 -15.64 3.37
CA TRP A 54 -25.74 -16.62 2.63
C TRP A 54 -25.34 -16.62 1.16
N GLY A 55 -25.25 -17.81 0.56
CA GLY A 55 -24.81 -17.99 -0.82
C GLY A 55 -23.30 -17.83 -1.06
N LYS A 56 -22.52 -17.32 -0.10
CA LYS A 56 -21.05 -17.22 -0.21
C LYS A 56 -20.40 -18.56 0.11
N THR A 57 -19.62 -19.11 -0.82
CA THR A 57 -18.97 -20.43 -0.67
C THR A 57 -17.49 -20.37 -1.01
N TRP A 58 -16.68 -21.14 -0.29
CA TRP A 58 -15.25 -21.32 -0.56
C TRP A 58 -14.87 -22.81 -0.50
N TYR A 59 -14.34 -23.35 -1.61
CA TYR A 59 -14.07 -24.79 -1.78
C TYR A 59 -15.24 -25.69 -1.34
N GLY A 60 -16.46 -25.36 -1.77
CA GLY A 60 -17.67 -26.10 -1.43
C GLY A 60 -18.12 -25.93 0.04
N ARG A 61 -17.41 -25.14 0.84
CA ARG A 61 -17.79 -24.86 2.22
C ARG A 61 -18.59 -23.55 2.30
N PRO A 62 -19.78 -23.54 2.92
CA PRO A 62 -20.66 -22.37 2.94
C PRO A 62 -20.18 -21.29 3.91
N ALA A 63 -20.79 -20.10 3.80
CA ALA A 63 -20.64 -18.95 4.69
C ALA A 63 -19.19 -18.46 4.87
N ARG A 64 -18.39 -18.51 3.80
CA ARG A 64 -17.00 -18.03 3.80
C ARG A 64 -16.87 -16.85 2.85
N ASP A 65 -16.59 -15.68 3.40
CA ASP A 65 -16.58 -14.43 2.66
C ASP A 65 -15.15 -14.04 2.25
N THR A 66 -14.81 -14.34 1.00
CA THR A 66 -13.53 -13.94 0.41
C THR A 66 -13.51 -12.48 -0.02
N THR A 67 -14.68 -11.86 -0.25
CA THR A 67 -14.78 -10.44 -0.61
C THR A 67 -14.38 -9.57 0.58
N GLU A 68 -14.95 -9.85 1.75
CA GLU A 68 -14.58 -9.13 2.97
C GLU A 68 -13.12 -9.40 3.39
N LEU A 69 -12.66 -10.66 3.27
CA LEU A 69 -11.25 -11.00 3.49
C LEU A 69 -10.31 -10.18 2.60
N ALA A 70 -10.62 -10.10 1.30
CA ALA A 70 -9.83 -9.34 0.35
C ALA A 70 -9.87 -7.84 0.68
N TYR A 71 -11.03 -7.33 1.10
CA TYR A 71 -11.17 -5.94 1.51
C TYR A 71 -10.22 -5.56 2.66
N TRP A 72 -10.22 -6.35 3.74
CA TRP A 72 -9.37 -6.08 4.89
C TRP A 72 -7.88 -6.23 4.58
N THR A 73 -7.49 -7.30 3.89
CA THR A 73 -6.08 -7.58 3.60
C THR A 73 -5.51 -6.63 2.56
N ALA A 74 -6.25 -6.34 1.47
CA ALA A 74 -5.83 -5.37 0.47
C ALA A 74 -5.87 -3.93 1.02
N GLY A 75 -6.88 -3.59 1.83
CA GLY A 75 -6.97 -2.31 2.51
C GLY A 75 -5.76 -2.03 3.38
N PHE A 76 -5.40 -2.98 4.25
CA PHE A 76 -4.23 -2.85 5.12
C PHE A 76 -2.92 -2.71 4.31
N ALA A 77 -2.75 -3.54 3.28
CA ALA A 77 -1.58 -3.45 2.40
C ALA A 77 -1.50 -2.10 1.68
N GLN A 78 -2.64 -1.59 1.19
CA GLN A 78 -2.72 -0.31 0.49
C GLN A 78 -2.38 0.87 1.39
N VAL A 79 -2.88 0.89 2.64
CA VAL A 79 -2.54 1.94 3.60
C VAL A 79 -1.05 1.91 3.93
N SER A 80 -0.52 0.72 4.24
CA SER A 80 0.91 0.53 4.51
C SER A 80 1.77 1.01 3.35
N PHE A 81 1.34 0.73 2.12
CA PHE A 81 2.02 1.18 0.92
C PHE A 81 1.96 2.70 0.73
N SER A 82 0.81 3.33 0.98
CA SER A 82 0.60 4.77 0.83
C SER A 82 1.41 5.57 1.86
N VAL A 83 1.37 5.14 3.13
CA VAL A 83 2.18 5.71 4.21
C VAL A 83 3.67 5.52 3.92
N GLY A 84 4.07 4.29 3.54
CA GLY A 84 5.46 3.97 3.23
C GLY A 84 6.00 4.78 2.05
N ALA A 85 5.21 5.00 1.00
CA ALA A 85 5.61 5.82 -0.14
C ALA A 85 5.85 7.28 0.27
N LEU A 86 4.97 7.85 1.09
CA LEU A 86 5.12 9.22 1.59
C LEU A 86 6.37 9.34 2.50
N ALA A 87 6.55 8.40 3.43
CA ALA A 87 7.70 8.35 4.32
C ALA A 87 9.02 8.20 3.55
N MET A 88 9.05 7.36 2.52
CA MET A 88 10.21 7.19 1.65
C MET A 88 10.56 8.48 0.90
N LEU A 89 9.56 9.22 0.42
CA LEU A 89 9.78 10.49 -0.27
C LEU A 89 10.34 11.55 0.68
N LEU A 90 9.82 11.62 1.92
CA LEU A 90 10.34 12.48 2.99
C LEU A 90 11.80 12.13 3.35
N GLN A 91 12.09 10.86 3.56
CA GLN A 91 13.41 10.42 4.00
C GLN A 91 14.47 10.58 2.92
N ARG A 92 14.11 10.35 1.65
CA ARG A 92 15.06 10.47 0.52
C ARG A 92 15.31 11.91 0.13
N GLY A 93 14.31 12.79 0.23
CA GLY A 93 14.47 14.20 -0.14
C GLY A 93 14.76 14.45 -1.61
N HIS A 94 14.55 13.47 -2.49
CA HIS A 94 14.73 13.60 -3.94
C HIS A 94 13.73 12.73 -4.72
N SER A 95 13.35 13.13 -5.93
CA SER A 95 12.30 12.46 -6.71
C SER A 95 12.76 11.26 -7.53
N GLY A 96 14.01 10.81 -7.35
CA GLY A 96 14.63 9.76 -8.16
C GLY A 96 13.83 8.45 -8.14
N GLY A 97 13.36 8.02 -9.32
CA GLY A 97 12.53 6.81 -9.47
C GLY A 97 11.04 7.00 -9.15
N GLN A 98 10.61 8.24 -8.89
CA GLN A 98 9.21 8.59 -8.64
C GLN A 98 8.67 9.51 -9.73
N SER A 99 7.41 9.32 -10.11
CA SER A 99 6.73 10.16 -11.11
C SER A 99 5.26 10.36 -10.78
N TYR A 100 4.69 11.46 -11.29
CA TYR A 100 3.24 11.70 -11.18
C TYR A 100 2.43 10.61 -11.88
N ALA A 101 2.95 9.97 -12.93
CA ALA A 101 2.27 8.85 -13.58
C ALA A 101 2.19 7.62 -12.67
N ILE A 102 3.29 7.29 -11.96
CA ILE A 102 3.31 6.21 -10.97
C ILE A 102 2.33 6.51 -9.83
N TRP A 103 2.38 7.73 -9.29
CA TRP A 103 1.44 8.17 -8.26
C TRP A 103 -0.02 8.07 -8.73
N PHE A 104 -0.33 8.59 -9.92
CA PHE A 104 -1.69 8.64 -10.43
C PHE A 104 -2.26 7.24 -10.66
N CYS A 105 -1.47 6.35 -11.28
CA CYS A 105 -1.86 4.95 -11.47
C CYS A 105 -2.16 4.27 -10.13
N ARG A 106 -1.31 4.51 -9.13
CA ARG A 106 -1.49 4.01 -7.78
C ARG A 106 -2.74 4.57 -7.12
N PHE A 107 -2.97 5.88 -7.19
CA PHE A 107 -4.14 6.55 -6.60
C PHE A 107 -5.45 6.08 -7.23
N VAL A 108 -5.49 5.94 -8.55
CA VAL A 108 -6.65 5.36 -9.26
C VAL A 108 -6.87 3.91 -8.81
N GLY A 109 -5.81 3.12 -8.66
CA GLY A 109 -5.88 1.78 -8.08
C GLY A 109 -6.47 1.78 -6.67
N THR A 110 -6.03 2.69 -5.80
CA THR A 110 -6.57 2.89 -4.44
C THR A 110 -8.08 3.12 -4.49
N LEU A 111 -8.53 4.07 -5.33
CA LEU A 111 -9.94 4.48 -5.42
C LEU A 111 -10.82 3.39 -6.04
N MET A 112 -10.39 2.79 -7.15
CA MET A 112 -11.18 1.79 -7.85
C MET A 112 -11.27 0.50 -7.04
N GLY A 113 -10.14 0.04 -6.48
CA GLY A 113 -10.06 -1.27 -5.81
C GLY A 113 -10.83 -1.34 -4.50
N LEU A 114 -10.90 -0.25 -3.74
CA LEU A 114 -11.44 -0.24 -2.38
C LEU A 114 -12.73 0.59 -2.25
N PRO A 115 -12.70 1.93 -2.22
CA PRO A 115 -13.88 2.72 -1.92
C PRO A 115 -14.95 2.65 -3.02
N ILE A 116 -14.57 2.61 -4.31
CA ILE A 116 -15.56 2.59 -5.40
C ILE A 116 -16.22 1.22 -5.52
N CYS A 117 -15.44 0.16 -5.78
CA CYS A 117 -16.01 -1.17 -5.96
C CYS A 117 -16.75 -1.67 -4.72
N VAL A 118 -16.15 -1.51 -3.54
CA VAL A 118 -16.75 -2.06 -2.31
C VAL A 118 -17.81 -1.13 -1.73
N GLY A 119 -17.69 0.18 -1.92
CA GLY A 119 -18.77 1.13 -1.61
C GLY A 119 -20.02 0.88 -2.45
N LEU A 120 -19.87 0.54 -3.73
CA LEU A 120 -20.99 0.16 -4.59
C LEU A 120 -21.67 -1.13 -4.11
N LEU A 121 -20.88 -2.13 -3.69
CA LEU A 121 -21.41 -3.36 -3.08
C LEU A 121 -22.12 -3.08 -1.75
N GLY A 122 -21.57 -2.19 -0.92
CA GLY A 122 -22.17 -1.71 0.32
C GLY A 122 -23.47 -0.93 0.11
N TRP A 123 -23.61 -0.22 -1.02
CA TRP A 123 -24.84 0.49 -1.37
C TRP A 123 -25.91 -0.47 -1.87
N TYR A 124 -25.57 -1.39 -2.77
CA TYR A 124 -26.55 -2.28 -3.41
C TYR A 124 -26.95 -3.46 -2.52
N TRP A 125 -26.01 -3.99 -1.73
CA TRP A 125 -26.22 -5.10 -0.77
C TRP A 125 -25.65 -4.75 0.62
N PRO A 126 -26.24 -3.77 1.32
CA PRO A 126 -25.77 -3.32 2.63
C PRO A 126 -25.74 -4.44 3.67
N GLU A 127 -26.68 -5.38 3.61
CA GLU A 127 -26.79 -6.51 4.53
C GLU A 127 -25.57 -7.45 4.47
N ALA A 128 -24.90 -7.57 3.33
CA ALA A 128 -23.75 -8.45 3.14
C ALA A 128 -22.40 -7.70 3.19
N HIS A 129 -22.41 -6.37 3.06
CA HIS A 129 -21.21 -5.53 2.92
C HIS A 129 -21.17 -4.35 3.92
N GLY A 130 -21.87 -4.46 5.05
CA GLY A 130 -21.88 -3.44 6.10
C GLY A 130 -20.50 -3.09 6.67
N PHE A 131 -19.51 -3.98 6.52
CA PHE A 131 -18.12 -3.76 6.95
C PHE A 131 -17.47 -2.50 6.36
N VAL A 132 -17.97 -1.99 5.23
CA VAL A 132 -17.48 -0.75 4.59
C VAL A 132 -17.76 0.50 5.41
N TRP A 133 -18.75 0.43 6.30
CA TRP A 133 -19.17 1.54 7.15
C TRP A 133 -18.63 1.45 8.56
N GLU A 134 -17.91 0.37 8.88
CA GLU A 134 -17.31 0.18 10.20
C GLU A 134 -16.19 1.21 10.45
N PRO A 135 -16.01 1.68 11.70
CA PRO A 135 -14.99 2.68 12.00
C PRO A 135 -13.58 2.29 11.54
N ALA A 136 -13.23 1.01 11.65
CA ALA A 136 -11.94 0.49 11.20
C ALA A 136 -11.75 0.65 9.68
N SER A 137 -12.81 0.42 8.90
CA SER A 137 -12.82 0.62 7.45
C SER A 137 -12.61 2.10 7.10
N ILE A 138 -13.34 2.99 7.76
CA ILE A 138 -13.25 4.43 7.52
C ILE A 138 -11.85 4.96 7.86
N ILE A 139 -11.29 4.56 9.00
CA ILE A 139 -9.94 4.96 9.42
C ILE A 139 -8.90 4.45 8.42
N MET A 140 -8.99 3.18 8.02
CA MET A 140 -8.09 2.57 7.04
C MET A 140 -8.13 3.32 5.71
N LEU A 141 -9.32 3.49 5.11
CA LEU A 141 -9.46 4.16 3.81
C LEU A 141 -9.04 5.63 3.87
N SER A 142 -9.47 6.37 4.89
CA SER A 142 -9.13 7.79 5.03
C SER A 142 -7.63 7.99 5.20
N ALA A 143 -6.95 7.18 6.02
CA ALA A 143 -5.50 7.26 6.17
C ALA A 143 -4.77 7.05 4.83
N GLY A 144 -5.14 6.02 4.06
CA GLY A 144 -4.56 5.75 2.75
C GLY A 144 -4.79 6.89 1.75
N ILE A 145 -6.03 7.37 1.65
CA ILE A 145 -6.41 8.45 0.72
C ILE A 145 -5.72 9.77 1.09
N VAL A 146 -5.64 10.11 2.38
CA VAL A 146 -4.93 11.32 2.82
C VAL A 146 -3.45 11.26 2.44
N CYS A 147 -2.78 10.12 2.66
CA CYS A 147 -1.40 9.94 2.21
C CYS A 147 -1.26 10.06 0.69
N ASP A 148 -2.22 9.52 -0.07
CA ASP A 148 -2.20 9.60 -1.54
C ASP A 148 -2.42 11.01 -2.07
N ILE A 149 -3.31 11.77 -1.43
CA ILE A 149 -3.54 13.17 -1.77
C ILE A 149 -2.33 14.02 -1.36
N ALA A 150 -1.69 13.75 -0.23
CA ALA A 150 -0.50 14.47 0.22
C ALA A 150 0.72 14.24 -0.68
N TYR A 151 0.85 13.02 -1.24
CA TYR A 151 1.99 12.60 -2.05
C TYR A 151 2.38 13.55 -3.20
N PRO A 152 1.48 13.99 -4.11
CA PRO A 152 1.84 14.86 -5.23
C PRO A 152 2.33 16.23 -4.76
N PHE A 153 1.78 16.77 -3.68
CA PHE A 153 2.24 18.05 -3.12
C PHE A 153 3.65 17.92 -2.53
N LEU A 154 3.90 16.83 -1.79
CA LEU A 154 5.23 16.55 -1.29
C LEU A 154 6.22 16.32 -2.45
N LEU A 155 5.81 15.63 -3.50
CA LEU A 155 6.63 15.41 -4.69
C LEU A 155 6.95 16.73 -5.39
N ALA A 156 5.99 17.64 -5.49
CA ALA A 156 6.20 18.98 -6.03
C ALA A 156 7.23 19.76 -5.21
N TYR A 157 7.10 19.72 -3.88
CA TYR A 157 8.05 20.35 -2.96
C TYR A 157 9.46 19.77 -3.14
N VAL A 158 9.60 18.45 -3.06
CA VAL A 158 10.89 17.77 -3.23
C VAL A 158 11.53 18.10 -4.58
N ARG A 159 10.75 18.12 -5.66
CA ARG A 159 11.23 18.50 -7.00
C ARG A 159 11.66 19.96 -7.11
N SER A 160 11.05 20.86 -6.35
CA SER A 160 11.48 22.26 -6.31
C SER A 160 12.82 22.46 -5.60
N THR A 161 13.16 21.53 -4.70
CA THR A 161 14.39 21.57 -3.91
C THR A 161 15.51 20.72 -4.48
N GLU A 162 15.26 19.87 -5.49
CA GLU A 162 16.27 18.93 -5.98
C GLU A 162 17.21 19.57 -7.01
N LYS A 163 18.48 19.15 -7.00
CA LYS A 163 19.48 19.52 -8.00
C LYS A 163 19.86 18.29 -8.81
N VAL A 164 19.94 18.46 -10.13
CA VAL A 164 20.42 17.42 -11.04
C VAL A 164 21.90 17.67 -11.29
N LEU A 165 22.74 16.72 -10.87
CA LEU A 165 24.18 16.75 -11.10
C LEU A 165 24.50 16.48 -12.59
N PRO A 166 25.72 16.84 -13.07
CA PRO A 166 26.12 16.63 -14.47
C PRO A 166 26.10 15.16 -14.92
N ASP A 167 26.18 14.22 -13.98
CA ASP A 167 26.10 12.77 -14.20
C ASP A 167 24.64 12.24 -14.28
N GLY A 168 23.65 13.11 -14.11
CA GLY A 168 22.22 12.77 -14.08
C GLY A 168 21.71 12.32 -12.70
N THR A 169 22.55 12.32 -11.67
CA THR A 169 22.15 11.98 -10.30
C THR A 169 21.34 13.12 -9.67
N ILE A 170 20.23 12.79 -9.02
CA ILE A 170 19.36 13.76 -8.34
C ILE A 170 19.68 13.75 -6.85
N ILE A 171 20.06 14.92 -6.31
CA ILE A 171 20.36 15.12 -4.89
C ILE A 171 19.46 16.20 -4.28
N MET A 172 19.33 16.18 -2.95
CA MET A 172 18.66 17.24 -2.20
C MET A 172 19.45 18.55 -2.33
N GLY A 173 18.76 19.68 -2.52
CA GLY A 173 19.38 20.97 -2.86
C GLY A 173 20.38 21.50 -1.83
N ASP A 174 20.20 21.13 -0.57
CA ASP A 174 21.04 21.56 0.57
C ASP A 174 22.25 20.63 0.81
N ALA A 175 22.37 19.51 0.08
CA ALA A 175 23.48 18.57 0.26
C ALA A 175 24.82 19.05 -0.35
N VAL A 176 24.86 20.27 -0.89
CA VAL A 176 26.05 20.92 -1.43
C VAL A 176 26.19 22.29 -0.77
N ALA A 177 26.71 22.29 0.46
CA ALA A 177 27.29 23.45 1.12
C ALA A 177 28.62 23.01 1.76
#